data_AF-A0A3L8PXG1-F1
#
_entry.id   AF-A0A3L8PXG1-F1
#
_cell.length_a   1.000
_cell.length_b   1.000
_cell.length_c   1.000
_cell.angle_alpha   90.00
_cell.angle_beta   90.00
_cell.angle_gamma   90.00
#
_symmetry.space_group_name_H-M   'P 1'
#
loop_
_entity.id
_entity.type
_entity.pdbx_description
1 polymer ?
#
loop_
_entity_poly.entity_id
_entity_poly.type
_entity_poly.pdbx_seq_one_letter_code
_entity_poly.pdbx_strand_id
1 'polypeptide(L)'
;MKLINILLISSLFCVMTGCSKMSSHHSLQNQTHDVAWFKQHQKILMQTLTQCSNNPAKYRNHPECINAQQAANDIVAGDPVPLPADMAHPKE
;
A
#
# COMPACT_ATOMS: atom_id res chain seq x y z
N MET A 1 34.57 -35.41 38.68
CA MET A 1 34.32 -35.98 37.33
C MET A 1 32.85 -36.36 37.24
N LYS A 2 32.23 -36.07 36.08
CA LYS A 2 30.90 -36.50 35.59
C LYS A 2 29.65 -35.88 36.23
N LEU A 3 29.35 -34.65 35.78
CA LEU A 3 27.98 -34.20 35.49
C LEU A 3 27.99 -33.59 34.08
N ILE A 4 28.17 -34.47 33.08
CA ILE A 4 27.99 -34.16 31.66
C ILE A 4 26.81 -35.03 31.22
N ASN A 5 25.82 -34.39 30.57
CA ASN A 5 24.58 -34.91 29.99
C ASN A 5 23.28 -34.49 30.72
N ILE A 6 22.96 -33.20 30.68
CA ILE A 6 21.57 -32.78 30.43
C ILE A 6 21.62 -31.80 29.26
N LEU A 7 21.71 -32.40 28.07
CA LEU A 7 21.47 -31.76 26.78
C LEU A 7 19.96 -31.84 26.53
N LEU A 8 19.42 -30.76 25.96
CA LEU A 8 18.13 -30.65 25.25
C LEU A 8 16.90 -30.33 26.12
N ILE A 9 16.00 -29.54 25.53
CA ILE A 9 14.77 -28.93 26.09
C ILE A 9 15.09 -27.56 26.74
N SER A 10 14.75 -26.39 26.19
CA SER A 10 13.64 -26.02 25.33
C SER A 10 14.05 -24.78 24.51
N SER A 11 14.28 -24.98 23.22
CA SER A 11 14.35 -23.90 22.24
C SER A 11 12.94 -23.59 21.77
N LEU A 12 12.19 -22.79 22.53
CA LEU A 12 10.97 -22.18 22.02
C LEU A 12 10.57 -20.96 22.85
N PHE A 13 11.19 -19.81 22.57
CA PHE A 13 10.52 -18.54 22.86
C PHE A 13 10.58 -17.65 21.64
N CYS A 14 9.38 -17.46 21.09
CA CYS A 14 9.00 -16.67 19.95
C CYS A 14 9.72 -15.33 19.88
N VAL A 15 10.56 -15.16 18.86
CA VAL A 15 10.79 -13.83 18.30
C VAL A 15 9.52 -13.42 17.56
N MET A 16 8.56 -12.83 18.29
CA MET A 16 7.62 -11.91 17.66
C MET A 16 8.43 -10.67 17.27
N THR A 17 9.06 -10.70 16.10
CA THR A 17 9.34 -9.48 15.36
C THR A 17 7.98 -8.90 15.00
N GLY A 18 7.44 -8.09 15.91
CA GLY A 18 6.31 -7.23 15.61
C GLY A 18 6.65 -6.46 14.36
N CYS A 19 5.87 -6.66 13.29
CA CYS A 19 6.00 -5.89 12.07
C CYS A 19 5.65 -4.44 12.45
N SER A 20 6.67 -3.64 12.74
CA SER A 20 6.53 -2.21 13.00
C SER A 20 6.08 -1.53 11.72
N LYS A 21 4.79 -1.64 11.39
CA LYS A 21 4.19 -0.78 10.37
C LYS A 21 4.11 0.59 10.99
N MET A 22 5.20 1.35 10.85
CA MET A 22 5.30 2.79 11.05
C MET A 22 4.09 3.40 10.34
N SER A 23 3.04 3.65 11.12
CA SER A 23 1.80 4.20 10.61
C SER A 23 2.00 5.70 10.57
N SER A 24 2.68 6.17 9.52
CA SER A 24 2.47 7.53 9.04
C SER A 24 1.01 7.61 8.63
N HIS A 25 0.16 7.99 9.57
CA HIS A 25 -1.28 8.11 9.41
C HIS A 25 -1.55 9.33 8.50
N HIS A 26 -1.36 9.15 7.20
CA HIS A 26 -1.76 10.11 6.18
C HIS A 26 -3.27 9.99 5.99
N SER A 27 -4.03 10.54 6.94
CA SER A 27 -5.50 10.46 6.95
C SER A 27 -6.05 10.91 5.60
N LEU A 28 -6.84 10.04 4.98
CA LEU A 28 -7.45 10.24 3.66
C LEU A 28 -8.50 11.37 3.60
N GLN A 29 -8.63 12.14 4.68
CA GLN A 29 -9.78 12.96 4.98
C GLN A 29 -9.99 14.18 4.08
N ASN A 30 -9.09 14.50 3.15
CA ASN A 30 -9.25 15.75 2.39
C ASN A 30 -8.71 15.77 0.96
N GLN A 31 -8.30 14.63 0.40
CA GLN A 31 -7.72 14.60 -0.94
C GLN A 31 -8.39 13.51 -1.77
N THR A 32 -9.05 13.91 -2.85
CA THR A 32 -9.59 12.99 -3.86
C THR A 32 -8.81 13.20 -5.14
N HIS A 33 -8.04 12.20 -5.52
CA HIS A 33 -7.36 12.15 -6.82
C HIS A 33 -8.17 11.29 -7.79
N ASP A 34 -8.07 11.59 -9.08
CA ASP A 34 -8.67 10.78 -10.12
C ASP A 34 -7.79 9.57 -10.49
N VAL A 35 -8.35 8.67 -11.29
CA VAL A 35 -7.70 7.43 -11.72
C VAL A 35 -6.42 7.67 -12.53
N ALA A 36 -6.43 8.65 -13.45
CA ALA A 36 -5.28 8.99 -14.29
C ALA A 36 -4.12 9.52 -13.45
N TRP A 37 -4.41 10.35 -12.44
CA TRP A 37 -3.40 10.83 -11.51
C TRP A 37 -2.70 9.67 -10.78
N PHE A 38 -3.48 8.68 -10.29
CA PHE A 38 -2.91 7.51 -9.61
C PHE A 38 -2.03 6.66 -10.53
N LYS A 39 -2.40 6.48 -11.80
CA LYS A 39 -1.60 5.75 -12.78
C LYS A 39 -0.21 6.36 -12.97
N GLN A 40 -0.10 7.69 -12.82
CA GLN A 40 1.17 8.42 -12.90
C GLN A 40 1.96 8.42 -11.58
N HIS A 41 1.29 8.22 -10.44
CA HIS A 41 1.87 8.32 -9.11
C HIS A 41 1.89 6.96 -8.38
N GLN A 42 2.61 5.97 -8.92
CA GLN A 42 2.64 4.59 -8.39
C GLN A 42 2.95 4.50 -6.89
N LYS A 43 3.88 5.32 -6.38
CA LYS A 43 4.22 5.31 -4.95
C LYS A 43 3.03 5.69 -4.09
N ILE A 44 2.30 6.74 -4.49
CA ILE A 44 1.10 7.19 -3.76
C ILE A 44 -0.02 6.18 -3.92
N LEU A 45 -0.22 5.61 -5.12
CA LEU A 45 -1.16 4.53 -5.37
C LEU A 45 -0.97 3.35 -4.38
N MET A 46 0.26 2.85 -4.22
CA MET A 46 0.52 1.74 -3.30
C MET A 46 0.27 2.12 -1.83
N GLN A 47 0.63 3.35 -1.43
CA GLN A 47 0.38 3.85 -0.08
C GLN A 47 -1.12 3.95 0.20
N THR A 48 -1.87 4.51 -0.74
CA THR A 48 -3.32 4.61 -0.70
C THR A 48 -3.96 3.23 -0.58
N LEU A 49 -3.65 2.30 -1.47
CA LEU A 49 -4.23 0.95 -1.42
C LEU A 49 -3.95 0.26 -0.09
N THR A 50 -2.73 0.43 0.43
CA THR A 50 -2.36 -0.08 1.76
C THR A 50 -3.22 0.54 2.85
N GLN A 51 -3.51 1.83 2.78
CA GLN A 51 -4.38 2.51 3.74
C GLN A 51 -5.84 2.05 3.63
N CYS A 52 -6.35 1.91 2.40
CA CYS A 52 -7.68 1.40 2.12
C CYS A 52 -7.86 -0.02 2.67
N SER A 53 -6.85 -0.89 2.51
CA SER A 53 -6.89 -2.27 3.01
C SER A 53 -6.76 -2.38 4.53
N ASN A 54 -6.13 -1.41 5.20
CA ASN A 54 -5.99 -1.42 6.66
C ASN A 54 -7.33 -1.20 7.38
N ASN A 55 -8.31 -0.53 6.74
CA ASN A 55 -9.65 -0.34 7.31
C ASN A 55 -10.73 -0.33 6.21
N PRO A 56 -11.08 -1.51 5.65
CA PRO A 56 -11.98 -1.60 4.52
C PRO A 56 -13.40 -1.13 4.84
N ALA A 57 -13.87 -1.32 6.08
CA ALA A 57 -15.19 -0.86 6.49
C ALA A 57 -15.30 0.68 6.48
N LYS A 58 -14.26 1.37 6.96
CA LYS A 58 -14.21 2.84 6.96
C LYS A 58 -14.09 3.42 5.55
N TYR A 59 -13.32 2.78 4.68
CA TYR A 59 -12.96 3.33 3.37
C TYR A 59 -13.72 2.73 2.18
N ARG A 60 -14.68 1.82 2.41
CA ARG A 60 -15.44 1.11 1.36
C ARG A 60 -16.00 2.03 0.28
N ASN A 61 -16.55 3.17 0.69
CA ASN A 61 -17.19 4.15 -0.20
C ASN A 61 -16.35 5.43 -0.34
N HIS A 62 -15.08 5.40 0.06
CA HIS A 62 -14.22 6.57 -0.01
C HIS A 62 -13.76 6.77 -1.46
N PRO A 63 -14.02 7.93 -2.09
CA PRO A 63 -13.78 8.13 -3.53
C PRO A 63 -12.31 7.93 -3.91
N GLU A 64 -11.40 8.34 -3.04
CA GLU A 64 -9.97 8.14 -3.29
C GLU A 64 -9.58 6.65 -3.32
N CYS A 65 -10.17 5.81 -2.45
CA CYS A 65 -9.89 4.37 -2.44
C CYS A 65 -10.50 3.67 -3.65
N ILE A 66 -11.67 4.12 -4.09
CA ILE A 66 -12.32 3.65 -5.31
C ILE A 66 -11.44 3.98 -6.53
N ASN A 67 -10.96 5.22 -6.62
CA ASN A 67 -10.13 5.68 -7.74
C ASN A 67 -8.76 4.98 -7.76
N ALA A 68 -8.14 4.78 -6.60
CA ALA A 68 -6.91 4.01 -6.50
C ALA A 68 -7.09 2.54 -6.88
N GLN A 69 -8.17 1.90 -6.43
CA GLN A 69 -8.46 0.52 -6.80
C GLN A 69 -8.71 0.38 -8.30
N GLN A 70 -9.45 1.32 -8.89
CA GLN A 70 -9.66 1.35 -10.34
C GLN A 70 -8.32 1.50 -11.08
N ALA A 71 -7.46 2.43 -10.66
CA ALA A 71 -6.15 2.62 -11.27
C ALA A 71 -5.30 1.34 -11.24
N ALA A 72 -5.31 0.61 -10.12
CA ALA A 72 -4.61 -0.66 -10.00
C ALA A 72 -5.19 -1.73 -10.95
N ASN A 73 -6.52 -1.82 -11.03
CA ASN A 73 -7.19 -2.76 -11.93
C ASN A 73 -6.82 -2.49 -13.39
N ASP A 74 -6.87 -1.22 -13.80
CA ASP A 74 -6.52 -0.78 -15.15
C ASP A 74 -5.05 -1.12 -15.49
N ILE A 75 -4.11 -0.87 -14.57
CA ILE A 75 -2.69 -1.20 -14.77
C ILE A 75 -2.51 -2.71 -14.98
N VAL A 76 -3.18 -3.54 -14.18
CA VAL A 76 -3.13 -5.00 -14.31
C VAL A 76 -3.79 -5.48 -15.60
N ALA A 77 -4.84 -4.80 -16.05
CA ALA A 77 -5.49 -5.06 -17.34
C ALA A 77 -4.64 -4.64 -18.55
N GLY A 78 -3.53 -3.93 -18.32
CA GLY A 78 -2.64 -3.45 -19.37
C GLY A 78 -3.08 -2.13 -20.00
N ASP A 79 -3.97 -1.38 -19.34
CA ASP A 79 -4.35 -0.06 -19.82
C ASP A 79 -3.15 0.89 -19.85
N PRO A 80 -3.00 1.70 -20.90
CA PRO A 80 -1.91 2.64 -21.01
C PRO A 80 -1.94 3.65 -19.87
N VAL A 81 -0.77 3.89 -19.28
CA VAL A 81 -0.58 4.98 -18.31
C VAL A 81 -0.67 6.31 -19.07
N PRO A 82 -1.59 7.22 -18.69
CA PRO A 82 -1.70 8.50 -19.36
C PRO A 82 -0.38 9.26 -19.25
N LEU A 83 0.06 9.83 -20.36
CA LEU A 83 1.26 10.68 -20.41
C LEU A 83 1.02 11.91 -19.50
N PRO A 84 2.05 12.34 -18.75
CA PRO A 84 1.90 13.45 -17.82
C PRO A 84 1.63 14.75 -18.61
N ALA A 85 0.75 15.60 -18.06
CA ALA A 85 0.13 16.71 -18.79
C ALA A 85 1.14 17.79 -19.22
N ASP A 86 2.31 17.84 -18.59
CA ASP A 86 3.48 18.66 -18.95
C ASP A 86 4.19 18.15 -20.22
N MET A 87 3.89 16.94 -20.68
CA MET A 87 4.33 16.40 -21.99
C MET A 87 3.24 16.48 -23.05
N ALA A 88 2.03 16.90 -22.71
CA ALA A 88 1.00 17.18 -23.70
C ALA A 88 1.37 18.49 -24.41
N HIS A 89 1.76 18.35 -25.69
CA HIS A 89 2.10 19.46 -26.59
C HIS A 89 1.16 20.66 -26.39
N PRO A 90 1.69 21.91 -26.35
CA PRO A 90 0.84 23.09 -26.39
C PRO A 90 -0.01 23.00 -27.66
N LYS A 91 -1.32 23.13 -27.50
CA LYS A 91 -2.22 23.34 -28.63
C LYS A 91 -1.86 24.72 -29.20
N GLU A 92 -1.24 24.71 -30.37
CA GLU A 92 -1.09 25.89 -31.24
C GLU A 92 -2.46 26.44 -31.67
#